data_AF-A0A6L4A6I1-F1
#
_entry.id   AF-A0A6L4A6I1-F1
#
_cell.length_a   1.000
_cell.length_b   1.000
_cell.length_c   1.000
_cell.angle_alpha   90.00
_cell.angle_beta   90.00
_cell.angle_gamma   90.00
#
_symmetry.space_group_name_H-M   'P 1'
#
loop_
_entity.id
_entity.type
_entity.pdbx_description
1 polymer ?
#
loop_
_entity_poly.entity_id
_entity_poly.type
_entity_poly.pdbx_seq_one_letter_code
_entity_poly.pdbx_strand_id
1 'polypeptide(L)' 'MNIEEPIPGPSTQSVHAGSPRQHPGHAITTPITQSATFTFADSDDLTTFMRNKVWGEAGEEGRE' A
#
# COMPACT_ATOMS: atom_id res chain seq x y z
N MET A 1 -22.58 -16.59 13.75
CA MET A 1 -21.99 -15.50 14.56
C MET A 1 -20.82 -14.95 13.76
N ASN A 2 -20.94 -13.74 13.22
CA ASN A 2 -19.78 -13.04 12.66
C ASN A 2 -19.01 -12.46 13.85
N ILE A 3 -17.93 -13.11 14.23
CA ILE A 3 -16.94 -12.53 15.12
C ILE A 3 -16.06 -11.64 14.24
N GLU A 4 -16.29 -10.34 14.29
CA GLU A 4 -15.27 -9.39 13.86
C GLU A 4 -14.01 -9.67 14.68
N GLU A 5 -12.87 -9.79 14.01
CA GLU A 5 -11.57 -9.96 14.68
C GLU A 5 -11.41 -8.84 15.72
N PRO A 6 -11.14 -9.19 16.99
CA PRO A 6 -11.01 -8.17 18.03
C PRO A 6 -9.86 -7.22 17.67
N ILE A 7 -10.12 -5.92 17.76
CA ILE A 7 -9.10 -4.89 17.54
C ILE A 7 -7.93 -5.16 18.52
N PRO A 8 -6.69 -5.35 18.03
CA PRO A 8 -5.56 -5.65 18.89
C PRO A 8 -5.31 -4.55 19.93
N GLY A 9 -4.71 -4.90 21.07
CA GLY A 9 -4.34 -3.92 22.10
C GLY A 9 -3.29 -2.91 21.60
N PRO A 10 -3.10 -1.78 22.31
CA PRO A 10 -2.22 -0.69 21.88
C PRO A 10 -0.76 -1.13 21.68
N SER A 11 -0.25 -2.04 22.51
CA SER A 11 1.10 -2.59 22.36
C SER A 11 1.28 -3.43 21.10
N THR A 12 0.25 -4.17 20.70
CA THR A 12 0.28 -4.95 19.45
C THR A 12 0.21 -4.02 18.25
N GLN A 13 -0.67 -3.01 18.31
CA GLN A 13 -0.79 -2.01 17.25
C GLN A 13 0.51 -1.21 17.07
N SER A 14 1.18 -0.81 18.16
CA SER A 14 2.43 -0.05 18.06
C SER A 14 3.55 -0.80 17.34
N VAL A 15 3.52 -2.13 17.31
CA VAL A 15 4.53 -2.98 16.66
C VAL A 15 4.10 -3.42 15.26
N HIS A 16 2.80 -3.70 15.05
CA HIS A 16 2.33 -4.39 13.85
C HIS A 16 1.33 -3.60 12.99
N ALA A 17 0.77 -2.49 13.47
CA ALA A 17 -0.23 -1.74 12.71
C ALA A 17 0.39 -1.10 11.45
N GLY A 18 -0.38 -1.08 10.35
CA GLY A 18 0.01 -0.45 9.09
C GLY A 18 1.09 -1.19 8.29
N SER A 19 1.63 -2.29 8.82
CA SER A 19 2.61 -3.12 8.14
C SER A 19 1.95 -4.39 7.58
N PRO A 20 2.24 -4.81 6.33
CA PRO A 20 1.78 -6.10 5.84
C PRO A 20 2.36 -7.22 6.70
N ARG A 21 1.58 -8.28 6.91
CA ARG A 21 2.01 -9.44 7.72
C ARG A 21 3.19 -10.20 7.11
N GLN A 22 3.36 -10.11 5.79
CA GLN A 22 4.45 -10.76 5.06
C GLN A 22 5.26 -9.71 4.32
N HIS A 23 6.57 -9.72 4.54
CA HIS A 23 7.53 -8.90 3.83
C HIS A 23 8.24 -9.70 2.74
N PRO A 24 8.82 -9.03 1.73
CA PRO A 24 9.68 -9.67 0.75
C PRO A 24 10.76 -10.54 1.41
N GLY A 25 10.98 -11.74 0.89
CA GLY A 25 11.97 -12.67 1.42
C GLY A 25 11.68 -13.19 2.83
N HIS A 26 10.42 -13.15 3.28
CA HIS A 26 10.00 -13.61 4.61
C HIS A 26 10.68 -12.84 5.75
N ALA A 27 11.06 -11.58 5.51
CA ALA A 27 11.64 -10.73 6.52
C ALA A 27 10.66 -10.48 7.68
N ILE A 28 11.19 -10.37 8.90
CA ILE A 28 10.40 -10.00 10.09
C ILE A 28 10.10 -8.51 10.08
N THR A 29 11.07 -7.69 9.66
CA THR A 29 10.97 -6.24 9.61
C THR A 29 10.72 -5.77 8.18
N THR A 30 10.04 -4.63 8.03
CA THR A 30 9.91 -3.95 6.74
C THR A 30 11.29 -3.63 6.17
N PRO A 31 11.63 -4.10 4.95
CA PRO A 31 12.90 -3.79 4.32
C PRO A 31 13.05 -2.28 4.05
N ILE A 32 14.28 -1.77 4.12
CA ILE A 32 14.59 -0.38 3.76
C ILE A 32 14.98 -0.33 2.28
N THR A 33 14.15 0.32 1.46
CA THR A 33 14.49 0.58 0.05
C THR A 33 15.18 1.93 -0.09
N GLN A 34 16.51 1.92 -0.16
CA GLN A 34 17.32 3.12 -0.36
C GLN A 34 17.56 3.35 -1.86
N SER A 35 16.57 3.95 -2.53
CA SER A 35 16.66 4.31 -3.95
C SER A 35 16.30 5.77 -4.18
N ALA A 36 16.95 6.40 -5.15
CA ALA A 36 16.59 7.73 -5.62
C ALA A 36 15.44 7.71 -6.65
N THR A 37 15.24 6.57 -7.33
CA THR A 37 14.27 6.43 -8.42
C THR A 37 13.67 5.02 -8.44
N PHE A 38 12.42 4.89 -8.90
CA PHE A 38 11.76 3.61 -9.16
C PHE A 38 11.51 3.43 -10.65
N THR A 39 11.51 2.18 -11.11
CA THR A 39 11.26 1.81 -12.51
C THR A 39 9.79 1.47 -12.71
N PHE A 40 9.30 1.68 -13.94
CA PHE A 40 7.99 1.23 -14.39
C PHE A 40 8.13 -0.02 -15.25
N ALA A 41 7.10 -0.86 -15.29
CA ALA A 41 7.13 -2.09 -16.09
C ALA A 41 7.24 -1.79 -17.59
N ASP A 42 6.50 -0.77 -18.04
CA ASP A 42 6.51 -0.23 -19.39
C ASP A 42 6.13 1.26 -19.41
N SER A 43 5.99 1.84 -20.61
CA SER A 43 5.64 3.25 -20.77
C SER A 43 4.18 3.57 -20.45
N ASP A 44 3.27 2.59 -20.52
CA ASP A 44 1.86 2.78 -20.22
C ASP A 44 1.64 2.88 -18.69
N ASP A 45 2.36 2.05 -17.93
CA ASP A 45 2.40 2.11 -16.45
C ASP A 45 2.86 3.49 -15.95
N LEU A 46 3.96 4.01 -16.50
CA LEU A 46 4.44 5.38 -16.21
C LEU A 46 3.37 6.43 -16.52
N THR A 47 2.73 6.33 -17.69
CA THR A 47 1.75 7.32 -18.13
C THR A 47 0.52 7.31 -17.23
N THR A 48 0.06 6.13 -16.85
CA THR A 48 -1.06 5.94 -15.92
C THR A 48 -0.74 6.52 -14.55
N PHE A 49 0.44 6.21 -14.00
CA PHE A 49 0.89 6.78 -12.73
C PHE A 49 0.92 8.31 -12.76
N MET A 50 1.50 8.90 -13.81
CA MET A 50 1.59 10.35 -13.93
C MET A 50 0.22 11.01 -14.13
N ARG A 51 -0.70 10.38 -14.86
CA ARG A 51 -2.08 10.88 -15.00
C ARG A 51 -2.78 10.91 -13.64
N ASN A 52 -2.75 9.80 -12.91
CA ASN A 52 -3.38 9.70 -11.59
C ASN A 52 -2.78 10.70 -10.61
N LYS A 53 -1.46 10.94 -10.69
CA LYS A 53 -0.78 11.93 -9.85
C LYS A 53 -1.19 13.37 -10.12
N VAL A 54 -1.48 13.72 -11.38
CA VAL A 54 -1.83 15.09 -11.78
C VAL A 54 -3.33 15.37 -11.61
N TRP A 55 -4.17 14.41 -12.00
CA TRP A 55 -5.61 14.61 -12.12
C TRP A 55 -6.44 13.81 -11.09
N GLY A 56 -5.81 13.00 -10.23
CA GLY A 56 -6.49 12.07 -9.33
C GLY A 56 -6.89 10.78 -10.02
N GLU A 57 -7.37 9.79 -9.26
CA GLU A 57 -7.94 8.58 -9.84
C GLU A 57 -9.27 8.92 -10.53
N ALA A 58 -9.40 8.60 -11.82
CA ALA A 58 -10.62 8.80 -12.60
C ALA A 58 -11.73 7.79 -12.22
N GLY A 59 -12.15 7.80 -10.95
CA GLY A 59 -13.00 6.78 -10.35
C GLY A 59 -14.03 7.25 -9.31
N GLU A 60 -14.18 8.56 -9.03
CA GLU A 60 -15.21 9.08 -8.12
C GLU A 60 -16.16 10.12 -8.74
N GLU A 61 -16.33 10.12 -10.07
CA GLU A 61 -17.42 10.84 -10.73
C GLU A 61 -18.26 9.87 -11.57
N GLY A 62 -19.46 9.52 -11.07
CA GLY A 62 -20.50 8.88 -11.86
C GLY A 62 -20.93 7.47 -11.41
N ARG A 63 -21.58 7.36 -10.26
CA ARG A 63 -22.76 6.50 -10.10
C ARG A 63 -23.83 7.31 -9.39
N GLU A 64 -24.89 7.59 -10.14
CA GLU A 64 -26.18 8.12 -9.69
C GLU A 64 -26.81 7.22 -8.62
#